data_AF-A0A9E2PV42-F1
#
_entry.id   AF-A0A9E2PV42-F1
#
_cell.length_a   1.000
_cell.length_b   1.000
_cell.length_c   1.000
_cell.angle_alpha   90.00
_cell.angle_beta   90.00
_cell.angle_gamma   90.00
#
_symmetry.space_group_name_H-M   'P 1'
#
loop_
_entity.id
_entity.type
_entity.pdbx_description
1 polymer ?
#
loop_
_entity_poly.entity_id
_entity_poly.type
_entity_poly.pdbx_seq_one_letter_code
_entity_poly.pdbx_strand_id
1 'polypeptide(L)' 'MPIQYITDARGEKVAVVVPLKEWEALQEKLDKLTPAEAAASDDAWQDYLAGKTKPLAQVIKEQLHDRED' A
#
# COMPACT_ATOMS: atom_id res chain seq x y z
N MET A 1 -4.55 5.68 8.69
CA MET A 1 -3.34 6.53 8.69
C MET A 1 -3.55 7.68 7.73
N PRO A 2 -3.68 8.93 8.20
CA PRO A 2 -3.58 10.08 7.31
C PRO A 2 -2.09 10.25 6.93
N ILE A 3 -1.70 9.71 5.78
CA ILE A 3 -0.36 9.92 5.23
C ILE A 3 -0.29 11.35 4.71
N GLN A 4 0.64 12.16 5.21
CA GLN A 4 0.83 13.52 4.74
C GLN A 4 1.91 13.57 3.67
N TYR A 5 1.59 14.21 2.55
CA TYR A 5 2.52 14.42 1.45
C TYR A 5 2.96 15.88 1.41
N ILE A 6 4.24 16.10 1.09
CA ILE A 6 4.75 17.39 0.68
C ILE A 6 4.65 17.44 -0.85
N THR A 7 4.01 18.47 -1.38
CA THR A 7 3.85 18.67 -2.83
C THR A 7 4.74 19.80 -3.32
N ASP A 8 5.17 19.72 -4.58
CA ASP A 8 5.87 20.80 -5.26
C ASP A 8 4.92 21.92 -5.72
N ALA A 9 5.46 22.93 -6.43
CA ALA A 9 4.69 24.04 -6.97
C ALA A 9 3.66 23.65 -8.06
N ARG A 10 3.76 22.44 -8.61
CA ARG A 10 2.84 21.89 -9.62
C ARG A 10 1.79 20.96 -8.99
N GLY A 11 1.86 20.72 -7.68
CA GLY A 11 0.98 19.81 -6.95
C GLY A 11 1.43 18.36 -6.96
N GLU A 12 2.63 18.06 -7.49
CA GLU A 12 3.18 16.71 -7.52
C GLU A 12 3.75 16.34 -6.15
N LYS A 13 3.48 15.11 -5.70
CA LYS A 13 3.95 14.61 -4.38
C LYS A 13 5.46 14.32 -4.45
N VAL A 14 6.27 15.05 -3.69
CA VAL A 14 7.73 14.92 -3.69
C VAL A 14 8.31 14.28 -2.43
N ALA A 15 7.57 14.32 -1.32
CA ALA A 15 7.99 13.70 -0.07
C ALA A 15 6.78 13.20 0.71
N VAL A 16 7.03 12.25 1.61
CA VAL A 16 6.03 11.73 2.55
C VAL A 16 6.51 11.98 3.97
N VAL A 17 5.59 12.46 4.81
CA VAL A 17 5.84 12.64 6.24
C VAL A 17 5.24 11.45 6.97
N VAL A 18 6.10 10.67 7.62
CA VAL A 18 5.73 9.51 8.43
C VAL A 18 6.28 9.67 9.84
N PRO A 19 5.52 9.31 10.90
CA PRO A 19 6.05 9.22 12.25
C PRO A 19 7.26 8.28 12.32
N LEU A 20 8.28 8.65 13.09
CA LEU A 20 9.53 7.88 13.17
C LEU A 20 9.29 6.41 13.56
N LYS A 21 8.43 6.17 14.54
CA LYS A 21 8.06 4.81 14.97
C LYS A 21 7.47 3.96 13.86
N GLU A 22 6.70 4.58 12.96
CA GLU A 22 6.11 3.88 11.81
C GLU A 22 7.18 3.58 10.76
N TRP A 23 8.08 4.53 10.52
CA TRP A 23 9.23 4.32 9.64
C TRP A 23 10.11 3.16 10.11
N GLU A 24 10.48 3.13 11.39
CA GLU A 24 11.27 2.04 11.98
C GLU A 24 10.56 0.69 11.84
N ALA A 25 9.24 0.64 12.07
CA ALA A 25 8.46 -0.59 11.91
C ALA A 25 8.38 -1.07 10.45
N LEU A 26 8.40 -0.14 9.47
CA LEU A 26 8.48 -0.49 8.05
C LEU A 26 9.87 -1.03 7.68
N GLN A 27 10.94 -0.45 8.22
CA GLN A 27 12.30 -0.94 8.02
C GLN A 27 12.49 -2.35 8.60
N GLU A 28 12.00 -2.61 9.82
CA GLU A 28 12.10 -3.93 10.43
C GLU A 28 11.36 -5.01 9.63
N LYS A 29 10.23 -4.64 9.00
CA LYS A 29 9.50 -5.55 8.10
C LYS A 29 10.26 -5.79 6.79
N LEU A 30 10.91 -4.76 6.25
CA LEU A 30 11.72 -4.89 5.04
C LEU A 30 12.88 -5.87 5.25
N ASP A 31 13.56 -5.78 6.39
CA ASP A 31 14.67 -6.69 6.73
C ASP A 31 14.24 -8.16 6.87
N LYS A 32 12.97 -8.39 7.20
CA LYS A 32 12.38 -9.73 7.36
C LYS A 32 11.68 -10.23 6.09
N LEU A 33 11.63 -9.41 5.03
CA LEU A 33 10.89 -9.74 3.83
C LEU A 33 11.59 -10.89 3.08
N THR A 34 10.85 -11.96 2.83
CA THR A 34 11.38 -13.06 2.02
C THR A 34 11.43 -12.67 0.54
N PRO A 35 12.31 -13.26 -0.28
CA PRO A 35 12.35 -13.00 -1.72
C PRO A 35 11.01 -13.28 -2.43
N ALA A 36 10.24 -14.25 -1.94
CA ALA A 36 8.93 -14.58 -2.48
C ALA A 36 7.89 -13.48 -2.18
N GLU A 37 7.90 -12.92 -0.97
CA GLU A 37 7.02 -11.80 -0.59
C GLU A 37 7.39 -10.52 -1.34
N ALA A 38 8.69 -10.28 -1.57
CA ALA A 38 9.15 -9.17 -2.40
C ALA A 38 8.61 -9.27 -3.83
N ALA A 39 8.75 -10.44 -4.46
CA ALA A 39 8.23 -10.68 -5.82
C ALA A 39 6.70 -10.52 -5.90
N ALA A 40 5.97 -11.07 -4.91
CA ALA A 40 4.51 -10.92 -4.85
C ALA A 40 4.08 -9.45 -4.68
N SER A 41 4.85 -8.67 -3.93
CA SER A 41 4.57 -7.24 -3.73
C SER A 41 4.84 -6.43 -5.01
N ASP A 42 5.87 -6.77 -5.77
CA ASP A 42 6.15 -6.17 -7.08
C ASP A 42 5.06 -6.50 -8.10
N ASP A 43 4.63 -7.76 -8.18
CA ASP A 43 3.54 -8.18 -9.06
C ASP A 43 2.23 -7.43 -8.74
N ALA A 44 1.89 -7.32 -7.45
CA ALA A 44 0.73 -6.57 -7.00
C ALA A 44 0.82 -5.07 -7.34
N TRP A 45 2.02 -4.49 -7.29
CA TRP A 45 2.26 -3.12 -7.69
C TRP A 45 2.07 -2.92 -9.20
N GLN A 46 2.56 -3.85 -10.03
CA GLN A 46 2.35 -3.82 -11.47
C GLN A 46 0.86 -3.94 -11.84
N ASP A 47 0.12 -4.81 -11.15
CA ASP A 47 -1.32 -4.95 -11.38
C ASP A 47 -2.10 -3.70 -10.94
N TYR A 48 -1.65 -3.00 -9.89
CA TYR A 48 -2.21 -1.70 -9.52
C TYR A 48 -1.97 -0.66 -10.61
N LEU A 49 -0.73 -0.52 -11.10
CA LEU A 49 -0.39 0.41 -12.18
C LEU A 49 -1.13 0.08 -13.49
N ALA A 50 -1.36 -1.20 -13.76
CA ALA A 50 -2.13 -1.68 -14.90
C ALA A 50 -3.66 -1.52 -14.73
N GLY A 51 -4.14 -1.02 -13.58
CA GLY A 51 -5.56 -0.83 -13.31
C GLY A 51 -6.36 -2.14 -13.15
N LYS A 52 -5.68 -3.26 -12.88
CA LYS A 52 -6.31 -4.57 -12.69
C LYS A 52 -6.79 -4.81 -11.26
N THR A 53 -6.51 -3.87 -10.36
CA THR A 53 -6.89 -3.96 -8.95
C THR A 53 -8.30 -3.43 -8.71
N LYS A 54 -8.99 -4.01 -7.74
CA LYS A 54 -10.30 -3.51 -7.27
C LYS A 54 -10.10 -2.47 -6.17
N PRO A 55 -10.97 -1.45 -6.07
CA PRO A 55 -10.98 -0.55 -4.94
C PRO A 55 -11.18 -1.31 -3.62
N LEU A 56 -10.43 -0.94 -2.57
CA LEU A 56 -10.49 -1.61 -1.27
C LEU A 56 -11.92 -1.68 -0.71
N ALA A 57 -12.73 -0.63 -0.89
CA ALA A 57 -14.13 -0.62 -0.47
C ALA A 57 -14.98 -1.70 -1.16
N GLN A 58 -14.68 -2.01 -2.43
CA GLN A 58 -15.35 -3.07 -3.17
C GLN A 58 -14.93 -4.45 -2.68
N VAL A 59 -13.63 -4.66 -2.43
CA VAL A 59 -13.12 -5.92 -1.87
C VAL A 59 -13.72 -6.21 -0.50
N ILE A 60 -13.79 -5.20 0.38
CA ILE A 60 -14.40 -5.32 1.71
C ILE A 60 -15.88 -5.71 1.60
N LYS A 61 -16.62 -5.10 0.66
CA LYS A 61 -18.03 -5.41 0.45
C LYS A 61 -18.23 -6.85 -0.02
N GLU A 62 -17.43 -7.31 -0.98
CA GLU A 62 -17.49 -8.68 -1.52
C GLU A 62 -17.17 -9.72 -0.42
N GLN A 63 -16.08 -9.52 0.35
CA GLN A 63 -15.68 -10.48 1.40
C GLN A 63 -16.60 -10.51 2.64
N LEU A 64 -17.33 -9.42 2.90
CA LEU A 64 -18.33 -9.39 3.97
C LEU A 64 -19.66 -10.00 3.53
N HIS A 65 -20.06 -9.85 2.25
CA HIS A 65 -21.24 -10.53 1.70
C HIS A 65 -21.06 -12.05 1.64
N ASP A 66 -19.87 -12.54 1.24
CA ASP A 66 -19.58 -13.98 1.20
C ASP A 66 -19.55 -14.67 2.59
N ARG A 67 -19.72 -13.89 3.67
CA ARG A 67 -19.72 -14.38 5.06
C ARG A 67 -21.12 -14.54 5.65
N GLU A 68 -22.15 -14.08 4.93
CA GLU A 68 -23.57 -14.15 5.33
C GLU A 68 -24.36 -15.27 4.62
N ASP A 69 -23.72 -16.04 3.73
CA ASP A 69 -24.22 -17.31 3.15
C ASP A 69 -23.54 -18.54 3.80
#